data_AF-A0A662DX69-F1
#
_entry.id   AF-A0A662DX69-F1
#
_cell.length_a   1.000
_cell.length_b   1.000
_cell.length_c   1.000
_cell.angle_alpha   90.00
_cell.angle_beta   90.00
_cell.angle_gamma   90.00
#
_symmetry.space_group_name_H-M   'P 1'
#
loop_
_entity.id
_entity.type
_entity.pdbx_description
1 polymer ?
#
loop_
_entity_poly.entity_id
_entity_poly.type
_entity_poly.pdbx_seq_one_letter_code
_entity_poly.pdbx_strand_id
1 'polypeptide(L)'
;MKDLYASAAEWIAGDPDPITRAELQGIVDSRNLDELAERMGATLQFGTAGLRGRVEAGSNRMNRATVIRATRGVADYLLAATGTEEGPVVVGRDARLSSATFMEDTIAVLVAAGFQVRYFEEPVPTPLVAYASLSLGGVAAIVVTASHNPPADNGYKVYAANGAQ
;
A
#
# COMPACT_ATOMS: atom_id res chain seq x y z
N MET A 1 9.46 -25.68 3.59
CA MET A 1 8.21 -25.14 4.18
C MET A 1 8.60 -23.87 4.93
N LYS A 2 7.93 -22.74 4.68
CA LYS A 2 8.28 -21.46 5.34
C LYS A 2 7.98 -21.59 6.83
N ASP A 3 8.93 -21.22 7.70
CA ASP A 3 8.67 -21.14 9.14
C ASP A 3 7.80 -19.91 9.41
N LEU A 4 6.52 -20.15 9.70
CA LEU A 4 5.53 -19.10 9.89
C LEU A 4 5.80 -18.27 11.14
N TYR A 5 6.33 -18.87 12.22
CA TYR A 5 6.63 -18.13 13.45
C TYR A 5 7.83 -17.22 13.27
N ALA A 6 8.90 -17.72 12.64
CA ALA A 6 10.05 -16.89 12.31
C ALA A 6 9.65 -15.73 11.38
N SER A 7 8.83 -16.01 10.36
CA SER A 7 8.32 -14.99 9.43
C SER A 7 7.44 -13.94 10.12
N ALA A 8 6.60 -14.37 11.08
CA ALA A 8 5.77 -13.46 11.85
C ALA A 8 6.60 -12.58 12.78
N ALA A 9 7.61 -13.14 13.45
CA ALA A 9 8.53 -12.37 14.29
C ALA A 9 9.27 -11.28 13.50
N GLU A 10 9.77 -11.63 12.30
CA GLU A 10 10.39 -10.67 11.39
C GLU A 10 9.40 -9.58 10.94
N TRP A 11 8.18 -9.97 10.59
CA TRP A 11 7.14 -9.01 10.20
C TRP A 11 6.79 -8.05 11.34
N ILE A 12 6.59 -8.56 12.57
CA ILE A 12 6.30 -7.77 13.77
C ILE A 12 7.42 -6.77 14.03
N ALA A 13 8.68 -7.19 13.91
CA ALA A 13 9.83 -6.32 14.13
C ALA A 13 9.88 -5.15 13.12
N GLY A 14 9.42 -5.38 11.89
CA GLY A 14 9.40 -4.40 10.81
C GLY A 14 8.04 -3.73 10.55
N ASP A 15 7.03 -3.94 11.39
CA ASP A 15 5.71 -3.34 11.23
C ASP A 15 5.64 -1.98 11.96
N PRO A 16 5.43 -0.86 11.24
CA PRO A 16 5.43 0.47 11.84
C PRO A 16 4.19 0.73 12.71
N ASP A 17 3.15 -0.09 12.62
CA ASP A 17 1.89 0.13 13.31
C ASP A 17 1.86 -0.67 14.63
N PRO A 18 1.76 -0.01 15.80
CA PRO A 18 1.61 -0.73 17.07
C PRO A 18 0.35 -1.59 17.13
N ILE A 19 -0.72 -1.25 16.41
CA ILE A 19 -1.98 -2.00 16.42
C ILE A 19 -1.82 -3.35 15.72
N THR A 20 -1.33 -3.36 14.48
CA THR A 20 -1.15 -4.62 13.74
C THR A 20 0.00 -5.46 14.28
N ARG A 21 1.02 -4.84 14.90
CA ARG A 21 2.00 -5.59 15.70
C ARG A 21 1.36 -6.35 16.85
N ALA A 22 0.55 -5.68 17.66
CA ALA A 22 -0.11 -6.30 18.80
C ALA A 22 -1.10 -7.39 18.35
N GLU A 23 -1.84 -7.15 17.26
CA GLU A 23 -2.74 -8.14 16.65
C GLU A 23 -1.99 -9.42 16.23
N LEU A 24 -0.90 -9.29 15.47
CA LEU A 24 -0.12 -10.46 15.02
C LEU A 24 0.60 -11.15 16.18
N GLN A 25 1.09 -10.40 17.16
CA GLN A 25 1.68 -10.96 18.37
C GLN A 25 0.65 -11.79 19.14
N GLY A 26 -0.59 -11.31 19.28
CA GLY A 26 -1.67 -12.07 19.91
C GLY A 26 -1.99 -13.39 19.19
N ILE A 27 -1.95 -13.40 17.86
CA ILE A 27 -2.10 -14.63 17.07
C ILE A 27 -0.95 -15.60 17.36
N VAL A 28 0.30 -15.12 17.37
CA VAL A 28 1.49 -15.92 17.71
C VAL A 28 1.40 -16.51 19.13
N ASP A 29 1.04 -15.69 20.11
CA ASP A 29 0.96 -16.09 21.53
C ASP A 29 -0.14 -17.13 21.77
N SER A 30 -1.26 -17.00 21.04
CA SER A 30 -2.38 -17.97 21.08
C SER A 30 -2.05 -19.31 20.42
N ARG A 31 -0.92 -19.41 19.69
CA ARG A 31 -0.52 -20.58 18.89
C ARG A 31 -1.57 -21.03 17.88
N ASN A 32 -2.40 -20.10 17.40
CA ASN A 32 -3.38 -20.39 16.36
C ASN A 32 -2.69 -20.47 15.00
N LEU A 33 -2.28 -21.69 14.62
CA LEU A 33 -1.56 -21.96 13.38
C LEU A 33 -2.38 -21.66 12.12
N ASP A 34 -3.70 -21.86 12.16
CA ASP A 34 -4.56 -21.64 10.99
C ASP A 34 -4.65 -20.15 10.67
N GLU A 35 -4.92 -19.31 11.68
CA GLU A 35 -4.93 -17.87 11.52
C GLU A 35 -3.54 -17.34 11.12
N LEU A 36 -2.48 -17.86 11.75
CA LEU A 36 -1.11 -17.46 11.40
C LEU A 36 -0.78 -17.81 9.94
N ALA A 37 -1.20 -18.99 9.46
CA ALA A 37 -1.05 -19.39 8.07
C ALA A 37 -1.87 -18.49 7.13
N GLU A 38 -3.07 -18.07 7.53
CA GLU A 38 -3.90 -17.16 6.72
C GLU A 38 -3.27 -15.77 6.59
N ARG A 39 -2.65 -15.25 7.66
CA ARG A 39 -2.01 -13.93 7.70
C ARG A 39 -0.61 -13.89 7.09
N MET A 40 0.19 -14.94 7.30
CA MET A 40 1.63 -14.96 7.01
C MET A 40 2.06 -16.01 5.98
N GLY A 41 1.16 -16.92 5.59
CA GLY A 41 1.44 -17.99 4.64
C GLY A 41 1.71 -17.49 3.21
N ALA A 42 1.27 -16.27 2.90
CA ALA A 42 1.53 -15.60 1.63
C ALA A 42 1.85 -14.12 1.83
N THR A 43 2.31 -13.48 0.76
CA THR A 43 2.35 -12.02 0.66
C THR A 43 1.22 -11.58 -0.24
N LEU A 44 0.52 -10.50 0.12
CA LEU A 44 -0.56 -9.96 -0.68
C LEU A 44 -0.03 -9.58 -2.07
N GLN A 45 -0.68 -10.10 -3.11
CA GLN A 45 -0.20 -9.97 -4.49
C GLN A 45 -0.88 -8.80 -5.21
N PHE A 46 -0.10 -8.12 -6.07
CA PHE A 46 -0.60 -7.04 -6.92
C PHE A 46 -1.39 -7.65 -8.10
N GLY A 47 -2.71 -7.45 -8.11
CA GLY A 47 -3.58 -7.93 -9.19
C GLY A 47 -3.84 -6.87 -10.26
N THR A 48 -4.69 -7.22 -11.23
CA THR A 48 -5.15 -6.29 -12.30
C THR A 48 -5.83 -5.03 -11.76
N ALA A 49 -6.27 -5.06 -10.52
CA ALA A 49 -7.02 -3.99 -9.88
C ALA A 49 -6.29 -3.37 -8.67
N GLY A 50 -4.97 -3.56 -8.60
CA GLY A 50 -4.11 -3.15 -7.48
C GLY A 50 -3.90 -4.24 -6.42
N LEU A 51 -3.32 -3.83 -5.30
CA LEU A 51 -3.39 -4.58 -4.04
C LEU A 51 -4.78 -4.40 -3.43
N ARG A 52 -5.38 -5.47 -2.92
CA ARG A 52 -6.65 -5.42 -2.17
C ARG A 52 -6.69 -6.50 -1.12
N GLY A 53 -7.20 -6.14 0.05
CA GLY A 53 -7.40 -7.10 1.13
C GLY A 53 -8.00 -6.45 2.36
N ARG A 54 -8.35 -7.29 3.32
CA ARG A 54 -8.81 -6.87 4.65
C ARG A 54 -7.72 -6.07 5.35
N VAL A 55 -8.14 -5.02 6.07
CA VAL A 55 -7.24 -4.16 6.84
C VAL A 55 -6.94 -4.81 8.18
N GLU A 56 -5.87 -5.59 8.23
CA GLU A 56 -5.52 -6.43 9.39
C GLU A 56 -4.00 -6.73 9.38
N ALA A 57 -3.49 -7.36 10.44
CA ALA A 57 -2.08 -7.70 10.53
C ALA A 57 -1.63 -8.85 9.61
N GLY A 58 -0.36 -8.77 9.19
CA GLY A 58 0.37 -9.82 8.45
C GLY A 58 0.67 -9.48 6.98
N SER A 59 1.53 -10.30 6.37
CA SER A 59 2.01 -10.08 4.99
C SER A 59 0.96 -10.31 3.92
N ASN A 60 -0.08 -11.09 4.22
CA ASN A 60 -1.20 -11.37 3.32
C ASN A 60 -2.41 -10.44 3.55
N ARG A 61 -2.17 -9.23 4.05
CA ARG A 61 -3.20 -8.25 4.40
C ARG A 61 -2.83 -6.84 3.96
N MET A 62 -3.85 -5.99 3.88
CA MET A 62 -3.62 -4.55 3.76
C MET A 62 -3.31 -4.00 5.14
N ASN A 63 -2.18 -3.32 5.27
CA ASN A 63 -1.77 -2.60 6.47
C ASN A 63 -0.69 -1.59 6.05
N ARG A 64 -0.27 -0.75 7.00
CA ARG A 64 0.75 0.28 6.77
C ARG A 64 2.04 -0.33 6.23
N ALA A 65 2.47 -1.45 6.81
CA ALA A 65 3.68 -2.14 6.41
C ALA A 65 3.63 -2.65 4.95
N THR A 66 2.47 -3.16 4.49
CA THR A 66 2.24 -3.53 3.08
C THR A 66 2.27 -2.31 2.15
N VAL A 67 1.58 -1.22 2.52
CA VAL A 67 1.53 0.02 1.72
C VAL A 67 2.91 0.66 1.56
N ILE A 68 3.68 0.74 2.65
CA ILE A 68 5.05 1.29 2.63
C ILE A 68 5.96 0.49 1.71
N ARG A 69 5.95 -0.85 1.84
CA ARG A 69 6.78 -1.73 1.01
C ARG A 69 6.36 -1.67 -0.46
N ALA A 70 5.06 -1.66 -0.75
CA ALA A 70 4.54 -1.51 -2.11
C ALA A 70 4.95 -0.16 -2.71
N THR A 71 4.81 0.92 -1.95
CA THR A 71 5.20 2.27 -2.40
C THR A 71 6.70 2.37 -2.67
N ARG A 72 7.54 1.74 -1.83
CA ARG A 72 8.97 1.67 -2.08
C ARG A 72 9.27 0.94 -3.39
N GLY A 73 8.61 -0.19 -3.62
CA GLY A 73 8.74 -0.93 -4.88
C GLY A 73 8.32 -0.11 -6.10
N VAL A 74 7.27 0.71 -5.99
CA VAL A 74 6.86 1.65 -7.06
C VAL A 74 7.94 2.70 -7.30
N ALA A 75 8.48 3.32 -6.25
CA ALA A 75 9.55 4.31 -6.37
C ALA A 75 10.80 3.73 -7.07
N ASP A 76 11.22 2.53 -6.65
CA ASP A 76 12.34 1.80 -7.26
C ASP A 76 12.10 1.50 -8.73
N TYR A 77 10.89 1.05 -9.06
CA TYR A 77 10.49 0.76 -10.43
C TYR A 77 10.53 2.02 -11.31
N LEU A 78 9.96 3.13 -10.83
CA LEU A 78 9.95 4.40 -11.57
C LEU A 78 11.36 4.93 -11.83
N LEU A 79 12.22 4.89 -10.81
CA LEU A 79 13.61 5.30 -10.94
C LEU A 79 14.37 4.42 -11.94
N ALA A 80 14.19 3.10 -11.87
CA ALA A 80 14.82 2.18 -12.82
C ALA A 80 14.31 2.35 -14.26
N ALA A 81 13.03 2.68 -14.45
CA ALA A 81 12.42 2.83 -15.76
C ALA A 81 12.76 4.16 -16.44
N THR A 82 12.92 5.24 -15.67
CA THR A 82 13.12 6.59 -16.20
C THR A 82 14.55 7.11 -16.04
N GLY A 83 15.32 6.56 -15.10
CA GLY A 83 16.66 7.03 -14.74
C GLY A 83 16.67 8.33 -13.94
N THR A 84 15.52 8.83 -13.49
CA THR A 84 15.39 10.10 -12.76
C THR A 84 14.14 10.13 -11.87
N GLU A 85 14.14 10.98 -10.86
CA GLU A 85 12.97 11.31 -10.03
C GLU A 85 12.17 12.53 -10.56
N GLU A 86 12.48 13.00 -11.78
CA GLU A 86 11.77 14.11 -12.42
C GLU A 86 10.31 13.77 -12.76
N GLY A 87 9.42 14.73 -12.50
CA GLY A 87 7.98 14.62 -12.73
C GLY A 87 7.20 14.18 -11.50
N PRO A 88 5.99 14.71 -11.27
CA PRO A 88 5.26 14.45 -10.03
C PRO A 88 4.62 13.06 -10.01
N VAL A 89 4.55 12.46 -8.82
CA VAL A 89 3.61 11.36 -8.55
C VAL A 89 2.34 11.96 -7.94
N VAL A 90 1.18 11.66 -8.53
CA VAL A 90 -0.11 12.18 -8.03
C VAL A 90 -0.78 11.15 -7.14
N VAL A 91 -1.11 11.51 -5.91
CA VAL A 91 -1.69 10.60 -4.92
C VAL A 91 -3.10 11.06 -4.51
N GLY A 92 -4.03 10.11 -4.39
CA GLY A 92 -5.35 10.38 -3.84
C GLY A 92 -5.92 9.16 -3.13
N ARG A 93 -7.07 9.35 -2.49
CA ARG A 93 -7.71 8.32 -1.68
C ARG A 93 -9.23 8.36 -1.73
N ASP A 94 -9.86 7.26 -1.34
CA ASP A 94 -11.28 7.24 -0.97
C ASP A 94 -11.52 7.59 0.51
N ALA A 95 -12.77 7.44 0.96
CA ALA A 95 -13.23 7.85 2.29
C ALA A 95 -13.15 6.73 3.35
N ARG A 96 -12.44 5.61 3.10
CA ARG A 96 -12.28 4.56 4.12
C ARG A 96 -11.41 5.07 5.26
N LEU A 97 -11.66 4.55 6.47
CA LEU A 97 -10.99 4.99 7.69
C LEU A 97 -9.46 4.88 7.60
N SER A 98 -8.95 3.78 7.05
CA SER A 98 -7.50 3.57 6.88
C SER A 98 -6.88 4.31 5.70
N SER A 99 -7.70 4.86 4.79
CA SER A 99 -7.19 5.46 3.55
C SER A 99 -6.37 6.72 3.78
N ALA A 100 -6.67 7.51 4.83
CA ALA A 100 -5.90 8.69 5.19
C ALA A 100 -4.46 8.32 5.58
N THR A 101 -4.31 7.40 6.54
CA THR A 101 -2.99 6.94 7.00
C THR A 101 -2.20 6.24 5.89
N PHE A 102 -2.85 5.43 5.06
CA PHE A 102 -2.17 4.79 3.92
C PHE A 102 -1.70 5.82 2.88
N MET A 103 -2.47 6.89 2.66
CA MET A 103 -2.06 7.99 1.79
C MET A 103 -0.85 8.73 2.38
N GLU A 104 -0.85 9.01 3.68
CA GLU A 104 0.29 9.64 4.37
C GLU A 104 1.57 8.80 4.25
N ASP A 105 1.48 7.49 4.50
CA ASP A 105 2.60 6.56 4.35
C ASP A 105 3.10 6.52 2.90
N THR A 106 2.19 6.53 1.92
CA THR A 106 2.53 6.57 0.49
C THR A 106 3.31 7.85 0.14
N ILE A 107 2.79 9.01 0.56
CA ILE A 107 3.42 10.31 0.31
C ILE A 107 4.81 10.35 0.96
N ALA A 108 4.92 9.93 2.22
CA ALA A 108 6.17 9.95 2.96
C ALA A 108 7.27 9.12 2.28
N VAL A 109 6.94 7.92 1.80
CA VAL A 109 7.89 7.04 1.10
C VAL A 109 8.34 7.64 -0.23
N LEU A 110 7.42 8.20 -1.03
CA LEU A 110 7.76 8.82 -2.31
C LEU A 110 8.65 10.05 -2.14
N VAL A 111 8.32 10.91 -1.17
CA VAL A 111 9.14 12.09 -0.84
C VAL A 111 10.52 11.66 -0.35
N ALA A 112 10.60 10.65 0.52
CA ALA A 112 11.88 10.11 0.97
C ALA A 112 12.71 9.47 -0.16
N ALA A 113 12.05 9.00 -1.23
CA ALA A 113 12.70 8.49 -2.43
C ALA A 113 13.07 9.59 -3.45
N GLY A 114 12.80 10.87 -3.17
CA GLY A 114 13.21 12.00 -4.01
C GLY A 114 12.14 12.50 -5.00
N PHE A 115 10.97 11.85 -5.07
CA PHE A 115 9.91 12.27 -5.98
C PHE A 115 9.18 13.52 -5.48
N GLN A 116 8.81 14.40 -6.41
CA GLN A 116 7.80 15.41 -6.14
C GLN A 116 6.42 14.74 -6.02
N VAL A 117 5.69 15.02 -4.95
CA VAL A 117 4.35 14.47 -4.75
C VAL A 117 3.29 15.57 -4.82
N ARG A 118 2.24 15.33 -5.61
CA ARG A 118 1.01 16.15 -5.63
C ARG A 118 -0.11 15.30 -5.07
N TYR A 119 -0.94 15.83 -4.18
CA TYR A 119 -2.00 15.04 -3.58
C TYR A 119 -3.27 15.85 -3.33
N PHE A 120 -4.38 15.14 -3.17
CA PHE A 120 -5.66 15.69 -2.72
C PHE A 120 -5.77 15.50 -1.21
N GLU A 121 -6.05 16.58 -0.47
CA GLU A 121 -6.22 16.52 0.99
C GLU A 121 -7.47 15.70 1.38
N GLU A 122 -8.55 15.90 0.63
CA GLU A 122 -9.85 15.26 0.83
C GLU A 122 -10.06 14.03 -0.06
N PRO A 123 -11.00 13.12 0.30
CA PRO A 123 -11.31 11.99 -0.56
C PRO A 123 -11.73 12.44 -1.96
N VAL A 124 -11.23 11.72 -2.96
CA VAL A 124 -11.36 12.12 -4.37
C VAL A 124 -11.67 10.90 -5.25
N PRO A 125 -12.54 11.04 -6.27
CA PRO A 125 -12.78 9.94 -7.22
C PRO A 125 -11.49 9.54 -7.95
N THR A 126 -11.27 8.23 -8.07
CA THR A 126 -10.17 7.63 -8.83
C THR A 126 -9.89 8.29 -10.20
N PRO A 127 -10.90 8.55 -11.07
CA PRO A 127 -10.63 9.15 -12.38
C PRO A 127 -10.03 10.56 -12.29
N LEU A 128 -10.31 11.32 -11.22
CA LEU A 128 -9.74 12.66 -11.07
C LEU A 128 -8.24 12.60 -10.73
N VAL A 129 -7.80 11.60 -9.96
CA VAL A 129 -6.39 11.38 -9.66
C VAL A 129 -5.62 10.99 -10.93
N ALA A 130 -6.15 10.05 -11.71
CA ALA A 130 -5.55 9.63 -12.98
C ALA A 130 -5.50 10.80 -13.99
N TYR A 131 -6.59 11.55 -14.11
CA TYR A 131 -6.65 12.74 -14.97
C TYR A 131 -5.67 13.83 -14.53
N ALA A 132 -5.55 14.09 -13.23
CA ALA A 132 -4.61 15.07 -12.69
C ALA A 132 -3.16 14.67 -12.98
N SER A 133 -2.83 13.38 -12.86
CA SER A 133 -1.50 12.88 -13.25
C SER A 133 -1.20 13.18 -14.71
N LEU A 134 -2.09 12.81 -15.63
CA LEU A 134 -1.92 13.09 -17.06
C LEU A 134 -1.76 14.60 -17.34
N SER A 135 -2.60 15.42 -16.72
CA SER A 135 -2.64 16.87 -16.93
C SER A 135 -1.40 17.60 -16.38
N LEU A 136 -0.75 17.03 -15.36
CA LEU A 136 0.44 17.58 -14.72
C LEU A 136 1.74 16.98 -15.24
N GLY A 137 1.68 16.11 -16.26
CA GLY A 137 2.86 15.39 -16.75
C GLY A 137 3.46 14.45 -15.70
N GLY A 138 2.61 13.86 -14.86
CA GLY A 138 3.02 12.98 -13.78
C GLY A 138 3.53 11.63 -14.28
N VAL A 139 4.55 11.09 -13.61
CA VAL A 139 5.18 9.80 -13.95
C VAL A 139 4.37 8.61 -13.44
N ALA A 140 3.54 8.82 -12.43
CA ALA A 140 2.58 7.85 -11.93
C ALA A 140 1.44 8.52 -11.16
N ALA A 141 0.31 7.82 -11.06
CA ALA A 141 -0.74 8.14 -10.11
C ALA A 141 -0.97 6.97 -9.14
N ILE A 142 -1.15 7.24 -7.86
CA ILE A 142 -1.47 6.22 -6.86
C ILE A 142 -2.83 6.55 -6.24
N VAL A 143 -3.70 5.55 -6.15
CA VAL A 143 -5.02 5.71 -5.53
C VAL A 143 -5.20 4.68 -4.44
N VAL A 144 -5.35 5.15 -3.20
CA VAL A 144 -5.70 4.33 -2.05
C VAL A 144 -7.20 4.10 -2.03
N THR A 145 -7.63 2.91 -2.45
CA THR A 145 -9.04 2.52 -2.51
C THR A 145 -9.19 1.02 -2.77
N ALA A 146 -10.21 0.41 -2.17
CA ALA A 146 -10.70 -0.90 -2.58
C ALA A 146 -11.95 -0.85 -3.49
N SER A 147 -12.27 0.31 -4.08
CA SER A 147 -13.47 0.48 -4.93
C SER A 147 -14.74 0.06 -4.17
N HIS A 148 -15.52 -0.87 -4.72
CA HIS A 148 -16.79 -1.36 -4.16
C HIS A 148 -16.64 -2.45 -3.08
N ASN A 149 -15.42 -2.84 -2.70
CA ASN A 149 -15.21 -3.85 -1.67
C ASN A 149 -15.84 -3.45 -0.31
N PRO A 150 -16.11 -4.41 0.59
CA PRO A 150 -16.64 -4.14 1.92
C PRO A 150 -15.82 -3.10 2.71
N PRO A 151 -16.41 -2.40 3.71
CA PRO A 151 -15.73 -1.33 4.45
C PRO A 151 -14.45 -1.76 5.19
N ALA A 152 -14.35 -3.04 5.59
CA ALA A 152 -13.20 -3.60 6.27
C ALA A 152 -11.99 -3.84 5.34
N ASP A 153 -12.19 -3.77 4.03
CA ASP A 153 -11.11 -3.87 3.05
C ASP A 153 -10.52 -2.49 2.73
N ASN A 154 -9.28 -2.49 2.27
CA ASN A 154 -8.73 -1.35 1.54
C ASN A 154 -7.84 -1.85 0.39
N GLY A 155 -7.24 -0.93 -0.36
CA GLY A 155 -6.47 -1.26 -1.54
C GLY A 155 -5.55 -0.14 -1.99
N TYR A 156 -4.71 -0.47 -2.96
CA TYR A 156 -3.68 0.40 -3.48
C TYR A 156 -3.55 0.16 -4.98
N LYS A 157 -3.83 1.18 -5.78
CA LYS A 157 -3.74 1.15 -7.24
C LYS A 157 -2.61 2.05 -7.72
N VAL A 158 -1.99 1.65 -8.83
CA VAL A 158 -0.96 2.45 -9.51
C VAL A 158 -1.41 2.65 -10.95
N TYR A 159 -1.26 3.85 -11.46
CA TYR A 159 -1.45 4.22 -12.86
C TYR A 159 -0.10 4.68 -13.38
N ALA A 160 0.31 4.16 -14.54
CA ALA A 160 1.52 4.58 -15.22
C ALA A 160 1.35 5.98 -15.86
N ALA A 161 2.44 6.56 -16.36
CA ALA A 161 2.45 7.89 -16.99
C ALA A 161 1.47 8.05 -18.17
N ASN A 162 1.06 6.96 -18.82
CA ASN A 162 0.05 6.98 -19.89
C ASN A 162 -1.40 6.89 -19.37
N GLY A 163 -1.61 6.89 -18.06
CA GLY A 163 -2.91 6.77 -17.42
C GLY A 163 -3.51 5.35 -17.43
N ALA A 164 -2.79 4.37 -17.94
CA ALA A 164 -3.16 2.96 -17.80
C ALA A 164 -2.83 2.47 -16.38
N GLN A 165 -3.69 1.62 -15.85
CA GLN A 165 -3.48 0.95 -14.56
C GLN A 165 -2.71 -0.35 -14.74
#